data_AF-A0A5W3RHX5-F1
#
_entry.id   AF-A0A5W3RHX5-F1
#
_cell.length_a   1.000
_cell.length_b   1.000
_cell.length_c   1.000
_cell.angle_alpha   90.00
_cell.angle_beta   90.00
_cell.angle_gamma   90.00
#
_symmetry.space_group_name_H-M   'P 1'
#
loop_
_entity.id
_entity.type
_entity.pdbx_description
1 polymer ?
#
loop_
_entity_poly.entity_id
_entity_poly.type
_entity_poly.pdbx_seq_one_letter_code
_entity_poly.pdbx_strand_id
1 'polypeptide(L)'
;MSKIQEFDFAVELLRAILWEYNDAENLQGILERKNGWYVINQEQFWRDWYRDVFNLDTANSFGLSVWAIILDLPLVVTSDDPNPNKPTWGFSSTHKNFNNGNFQPHSGDEITLTTEQKRMVLKLRYFYLVSRGTIPEMNRVMSFIFGDRGGGYVIDGLDMSAITVVFDFEPNESIRFVFDKYNIFPRPAGVGMSYKFNKTSA
;
A
#
# COMPACT_ATOMS: atom_id res chain seq x y z
N MET A 1 -5.34 -25.95 1.03
CA MET A 1 -5.60 -24.50 0.85
C MET A 1 -7.01 -24.25 1.31
N SER A 2 -7.21 -23.50 2.40
CA SER A 2 -8.53 -22.98 2.75
C SER A 2 -8.94 -22.06 1.62
N LYS A 3 -10.01 -22.38 0.87
CA LYS A 3 -10.58 -21.44 -0.09
C LYS A 3 -11.00 -20.22 0.72
N ILE A 4 -10.33 -19.09 0.49
CA ILE A 4 -10.82 -17.80 0.95
C ILE A 4 -12.23 -17.67 0.37
N GLN A 5 -13.20 -17.27 1.20
CA GLN A 5 -14.56 -17.07 0.76
C GLN A 5 -14.56 -16.01 -0.35
N GLU A 6 -15.04 -16.40 -1.53
CA GLU A 6 -15.20 -15.45 -2.62
C GLU A 6 -16.36 -14.51 -2.30
N PHE A 7 -16.16 -13.22 -2.57
CA PHE A 7 -17.21 -12.23 -2.37
C PHE A 7 -18.29 -12.42 -3.44
N ASP A 8 -19.52 -12.63 -2.99
CA ASP A 8 -20.69 -12.59 -3.84
C ASP A 8 -21.27 -11.17 -3.83
N PHE A 9 -21.27 -10.52 -4.99
CA PHE A 9 -21.79 -9.17 -5.19
C PHE A 9 -23.14 -9.17 -5.91
N ALA A 10 -23.74 -10.35 -6.13
CA ALA A 10 -25.01 -10.48 -6.82
C ALA A 10 -26.15 -9.86 -6.00
N VAL A 11 -27.04 -9.15 -6.69
CA VAL A 11 -28.29 -8.63 -6.11
C VAL A 11 -29.45 -9.22 -6.89
N GLU A 12 -30.19 -10.14 -6.27
CA GLU A 12 -31.38 -10.75 -6.87
C GLU A 12 -32.65 -10.06 -6.37
N LEU A 13 -33.09 -9.03 -7.10
CA LEU A 13 -34.32 -8.29 -6.76
C LEU A 13 -35.56 -9.15 -6.87
N LEU A 14 -35.59 -10.09 -7.82
CA LEU A 14 -36.76 -10.93 -8.06
C LEU A 14 -37.07 -11.85 -6.88
N ARG A 15 -36.07 -12.20 -6.06
CA ARG A 15 -36.25 -13.00 -4.85
C ARG A 15 -37.13 -12.30 -3.79
N ALA A 16 -37.20 -10.97 -3.82
CA ALA A 16 -38.02 -10.20 -2.90
C ALA A 16 -39.50 -10.09 -3.32
N ILE A 17 -39.87 -10.61 -4.49
CA ILE A 17 -41.25 -10.55 -4.98
C ILE A 17 -42.12 -11.56 -4.21
N LEU A 18 -43.26 -11.10 -3.73
CA LEU A 18 -44.28 -11.95 -3.12
C LEU A 18 -44.98 -12.77 -4.20
N TRP A 19 -45.29 -14.03 -3.88
CA TRP A 19 -45.91 -14.99 -4.81
C TRP A 19 -47.23 -14.50 -5.43
N GLU A 20 -47.99 -13.62 -4.76
CA GLU A 20 -49.25 -13.06 -5.25
C GLU A 20 -49.07 -12.22 -6.54
N TYR A 21 -47.89 -11.67 -6.75
CA TYR A 21 -47.59 -10.83 -7.93
C TYR A 21 -46.92 -11.62 -9.07
N ASN A 22 -46.97 -12.96 -9.02
CA ASN A 22 -46.38 -13.80 -10.05
C ASN A 22 -47.10 -13.69 -11.41
N ASP A 23 -48.35 -13.22 -11.45
CA ASP A 23 -49.11 -13.05 -12.69
C ASP A 23 -49.11 -11.60 -13.22
N ALA A 24 -48.42 -10.67 -12.53
CA ALA A 24 -48.40 -9.26 -12.90
C ALA A 24 -47.31 -8.94 -13.96
N GLU A 25 -47.56 -9.29 -15.22
CA GLU A 25 -46.59 -9.17 -16.33
C GLU A 25 -45.91 -7.79 -16.45
N ASN A 26 -46.68 -6.70 -16.35
CA ASN A 26 -46.13 -5.34 -16.48
C ASN A 26 -45.19 -4.98 -15.31
N LEU A 27 -45.50 -5.41 -14.08
CA LEU A 27 -44.66 -5.14 -12.91
C LEU A 27 -43.39 -5.98 -12.95
N GLN A 28 -43.50 -7.26 -13.34
CA GLN A 28 -42.34 -8.12 -13.54
C GLN A 28 -41.42 -7.59 -14.62
N GLY A 29 -41.95 -7.15 -15.76
CA GLY A 29 -41.13 -6.58 -16.83
C GLY A 29 -40.32 -5.35 -16.39
N ILE A 30 -40.86 -4.50 -15.52
CA ILE A 30 -40.12 -3.37 -14.93
C ILE A 30 -39.04 -3.88 -13.97
N LEU A 31 -39.38 -4.85 -13.12
CA LEU A 31 -38.48 -5.41 -12.11
C LEU A 31 -37.32 -6.19 -12.74
N GLU A 32 -37.55 -6.94 -13.81
CA GLU A 32 -36.53 -7.65 -14.57
C GLU A 32 -35.55 -6.68 -15.23
N ARG A 33 -36.05 -5.61 -15.87
CA ARG A 33 -35.20 -4.56 -16.43
C ARG A 33 -34.35 -3.89 -15.35
N LYS A 34 -34.95 -3.64 -14.18
CA LYS A 34 -34.24 -3.08 -13.02
C LYS A 34 -33.19 -4.07 -12.50
N ASN A 35 -33.53 -5.35 -12.37
CA ASN A 35 -32.60 -6.41 -11.95
C ASN A 35 -31.41 -6.50 -12.91
N GLY A 36 -31.65 -6.48 -14.23
CA GLY A 36 -30.61 -6.45 -15.24
C GLY A 36 -29.68 -5.23 -15.10
N TRP A 37 -30.24 -4.06 -14.79
CA TRP A 37 -29.42 -2.87 -14.50
C TRP A 37 -28.54 -3.07 -13.25
N TYR A 38 -29.07 -3.65 -12.17
CA TYR A 38 -28.28 -3.92 -10.96
C TYR A 38 -27.17 -4.94 -11.21
N VAL A 39 -27.46 -6.05 -11.88
CA VAL A 39 -26.44 -7.06 -12.21
C VAL A 39 -25.28 -6.42 -12.98
N ILE A 40 -25.55 -5.54 -13.94
CA ILE A 40 -24.48 -4.89 -14.70
C ILE A 40 -23.76 -3.83 -13.87
N ASN A 41 -24.48 -2.92 -13.21
CA ASN A 41 -23.86 -1.73 -12.62
C ASN A 41 -23.38 -1.94 -11.18
N GLN A 42 -24.19 -2.62 -10.36
CA GLN A 42 -23.87 -2.86 -8.95
C GLN A 42 -22.74 -3.88 -8.82
N GLU A 43 -22.84 -5.00 -9.54
CA GLU A 43 -21.82 -6.04 -9.48
C GLU A 43 -20.48 -5.53 -10.00
N GLN A 44 -20.50 -4.83 -11.15
CA GLN A 44 -19.30 -4.22 -11.71
C GLN A 44 -18.70 -3.18 -10.76
N PHE A 45 -19.52 -2.33 -10.15
CA PHE A 45 -19.06 -1.35 -9.16
C PHE A 45 -18.32 -2.03 -8.01
N TRP A 46 -18.89 -3.07 -7.38
CA TRP A 46 -18.24 -3.73 -6.26
C TRP A 46 -17.00 -4.52 -6.65
N ARG A 47 -16.98 -5.11 -7.85
CA ARG A 47 -15.79 -5.76 -8.40
C ARG A 47 -14.65 -4.76 -8.62
N ASP A 48 -14.96 -3.62 -9.23
CA ASP A 48 -13.99 -2.55 -9.45
C ASP A 48 -13.54 -1.93 -8.12
N TRP A 49 -14.47 -1.71 -7.18
CA TRP A 49 -14.15 -1.20 -5.85
C TRP A 49 -13.21 -2.15 -5.10
N TYR A 50 -13.48 -3.46 -5.14
CA TYR A 50 -12.60 -4.45 -4.53
C TYR A 50 -11.20 -4.42 -5.17
N ARG A 51 -11.12 -4.41 -6.51
CA ARG A 51 -9.85 -4.36 -7.24
C ARG A 51 -9.08 -3.07 -6.94
N ASP A 52 -9.74 -1.93 -6.97
CA ASP A 52 -9.09 -0.63 -7.00
C ASP A 52 -8.89 -0.02 -5.60
N VAL A 53 -9.62 -0.50 -4.60
CA VAL A 53 -9.54 0.00 -3.21
C VAL A 53 -9.04 -1.08 -2.25
N PHE A 54 -9.70 -2.25 -2.19
CA PHE A 54 -9.39 -3.25 -1.17
C PHE A 54 -8.18 -4.12 -1.50
N ASN A 55 -7.98 -4.49 -2.76
CA ASN A 55 -6.85 -5.31 -3.17
C ASN A 55 -5.57 -4.47 -3.27
N LEU A 56 -4.65 -4.63 -2.30
CA LEU A 56 -3.35 -3.95 -2.26
C LEU A 56 -2.42 -4.24 -3.45
N ASP A 57 -2.66 -5.32 -4.20
CA ASP A 57 -1.90 -5.62 -5.42
C ASP A 57 -2.30 -4.70 -6.58
N THR A 58 -3.60 -4.38 -6.68
CA THR A 58 -4.19 -3.62 -7.80
C THR A 58 -4.68 -2.23 -7.42
N ALA A 59 -4.61 -1.86 -6.14
CA ALA A 59 -5.16 -0.61 -5.63
C ALA A 59 -4.66 0.63 -6.37
N ASN A 60 -5.57 1.52 -6.73
CA ASN A 60 -5.25 2.79 -7.39
C ASN A 60 -4.75 3.82 -6.36
N SER A 61 -4.40 5.03 -6.81
CA SER A 61 -3.90 6.09 -5.92
C SER A 61 -4.86 6.42 -4.76
N PHE A 62 -6.17 6.41 -5.02
CA PHE A 62 -7.21 6.63 -4.01
C PHE A 62 -7.27 5.48 -2.99
N GLY A 63 -7.29 4.23 -3.46
CA GLY A 63 -7.28 3.05 -2.61
C GLY A 63 -6.06 3.02 -1.69
N LEU A 64 -4.90 3.41 -2.21
CA LEU A 64 -3.67 3.51 -1.41
C LEU A 64 -3.77 4.59 -0.33
N SER A 65 -4.42 5.73 -0.60
CA SER A 65 -4.69 6.75 0.41
C SER A 65 -5.63 6.23 1.51
N VAL A 66 -6.63 5.42 1.17
CA VAL A 66 -7.50 4.77 2.16
C VAL A 66 -6.71 3.80 3.04
N TRP A 67 -5.88 2.95 2.44
CA TRP A 67 -5.00 2.03 3.18
C TRP A 67 -3.98 2.76 4.06
N ALA A 68 -3.46 3.89 3.61
CA ALA A 68 -2.54 4.72 4.39
C ALA A 68 -3.18 5.23 5.69
N ILE A 69 -4.47 5.60 5.64
CA ILE A 69 -5.24 5.99 6.82
C ILE A 69 -5.46 4.77 7.72
N ILE A 70 -5.84 3.62 7.16
CA ILE A 70 -6.11 2.39 7.92
C ILE A 70 -4.86 1.87 8.65
N LEU A 71 -3.71 1.88 7.97
CA LEU A 71 -2.44 1.34 8.49
C LEU A 71 -1.61 2.38 9.27
N ASP A 72 -2.14 3.60 9.40
CA ASP A 72 -1.51 4.75 10.03
C ASP A 72 -0.08 4.97 9.51
N LEU A 73 0.03 5.16 8.19
CA LEU A 73 1.30 5.36 7.51
C LEU A 73 1.22 6.51 6.51
N PRO A 74 1.88 7.65 6.75
CA PRO A 74 1.87 8.77 5.82
C PRO A 74 2.62 8.40 4.54
N LEU A 75 1.95 8.53 3.38
CA LEU A 75 2.52 8.22 2.06
C LEU A 75 3.34 9.36 1.44
N VAL A 76 3.27 10.54 2.04
CA VAL A 76 4.11 11.69 1.68
C VAL A 76 5.18 11.76 2.75
N VAL A 77 6.43 11.62 2.31
CA VAL A 77 7.56 11.67 3.21
C VAL A 77 8.37 12.91 2.89
N THR A 78 8.40 13.84 3.83
CA THR A 78 9.32 14.98 3.79
C THR A 78 10.68 14.53 4.28
N SER A 79 11.77 14.85 3.57
CA SER A 79 13.08 14.79 4.22
C SER A 79 13.17 15.92 5.25
N ASP A 80 13.70 15.61 6.42
CA ASP A 80 13.91 16.63 7.46
C ASP A 80 15.21 17.42 7.16
N ASP A 81 16.11 16.82 6.36
CA ASP A 81 17.33 17.46 5.91
C ASP A 81 17.14 18.19 4.56
N PRO A 82 17.63 19.43 4.44
CA PRO A 82 17.74 20.13 3.17
C PRO A 82 18.64 19.35 2.22
N ASN A 83 18.23 19.23 0.97
CA ASN A 83 19.05 18.64 -0.07
C ASN A 83 20.40 19.39 -0.15
N PRO A 84 21.55 18.73 0.06
CA PRO A 84 22.86 19.39 0.07
C PRO A 84 23.21 20.02 -1.29
N ASN A 85 22.54 19.60 -2.37
CA ASN A 85 22.68 20.20 -3.71
C ASN A 85 21.72 21.39 -3.95
N LYS A 86 20.83 21.71 -3.00
CA LYS A 86 19.95 22.88 -3.01
C LYS A 86 20.13 23.66 -1.70
N PRO A 87 21.14 24.55 -1.59
CA PRO A 87 21.27 25.40 -0.41
C PRO A 87 19.96 26.19 -0.19
N THR A 88 19.32 25.98 0.96
CA THR A 88 18.01 26.54 1.35
C THR A 88 17.98 28.07 1.54
N TRP A 89 19.00 28.78 1.06
CA TRP A 89 19.07 30.23 1.15
C TRP A 89 18.45 30.85 -0.11
N GLY A 90 17.19 31.28 -0.02
CA GLY A 90 16.50 31.90 -1.15
C GLY A 90 14.99 32.07 -0.99
N PHE A 91 14.36 32.56 -2.06
CA PHE A 91 12.90 32.66 -2.18
C PHE A 91 12.32 31.28 -2.53
N SER A 92 11.11 30.99 -2.03
CA SER A 92 10.39 29.75 -2.40
C SER A 92 10.13 29.65 -3.91
N SER A 93 9.65 28.50 -4.40
CA SER A 93 9.33 28.23 -5.81
C SER A 93 8.38 29.26 -6.46
N THR A 94 7.65 30.02 -5.65
CA THR A 94 6.79 31.12 -6.11
C THR A 94 7.55 32.41 -6.46
N HIS A 95 8.86 32.46 -6.17
CA HIS A 95 9.79 33.56 -6.46
C HIS A 95 9.30 34.96 -6.01
N LYS A 96 8.43 35.03 -5.00
CA LYS A 96 7.90 36.30 -4.49
C LYS A 96 8.90 36.94 -3.53
N ASN A 97 9.45 38.10 -3.92
CA ASN A 97 10.40 38.90 -3.16
C ASN A 97 9.83 40.25 -2.66
N PHE A 98 10.55 40.85 -1.71
CA PHE A 98 10.34 42.11 -0.96
C PHE A 98 8.88 42.65 -0.84
N ASN A 99 8.37 42.61 0.40
CA ASN A 99 7.08 43.11 0.90
C ASN A 99 5.87 42.17 0.86
N ASN A 100 5.95 40.94 0.30
CA ASN A 100 4.78 40.04 0.31
C ASN A 100 5.08 38.52 0.09
N GLY A 101 6.25 38.03 0.51
CA GLY A 101 6.61 36.61 0.37
C GLY A 101 7.38 36.07 1.57
N ASN A 102 7.15 34.80 1.92
CA ASN A 102 7.89 34.11 2.99
C ASN A 102 9.19 33.49 2.43
N PHE A 103 10.24 33.43 3.25
CA PHE A 103 11.47 32.72 2.90
C PHE A 103 11.18 31.22 2.70
N GLN A 104 11.98 30.54 1.88
CA GLN A 104 11.84 29.10 1.71
C GLN A 104 12.03 28.42 3.08
N PRO A 105 11.06 27.62 3.56
CA PRO A 105 11.22 26.90 4.81
C PRO A 105 12.39 25.91 4.69
N HIS A 106 13.08 25.68 5.80
CA HIS A 106 14.19 24.73 5.90
C HIS A 106 13.71 23.27 5.92
N SER A 107 12.66 22.96 5.17
CA SER A 107 12.13 21.60 5.01
C SER A 107 12.81 20.95 3.81
N GLY A 108 13.13 19.68 3.92
CA GLY A 108 13.66 18.91 2.81
C GLY A 108 12.63 18.70 1.69
N ASP A 109 13.11 18.14 0.56
CA ASP A 109 12.27 17.87 -0.61
C ASP A 109 11.17 16.85 -0.25
N GLU A 110 9.95 17.04 -0.77
CA GLU A 110 8.90 16.01 -0.68
C GLU A 110 9.24 14.84 -1.60
N ILE A 111 9.55 13.69 -1.00
CA ILE A 111 9.77 12.46 -1.76
C ILE A 111 8.41 11.83 -2.01
N THR A 112 7.86 12.09 -3.20
CA THR A 112 6.64 11.44 -3.65
C THR A 112 6.97 10.04 -4.19
N LEU A 113 6.48 9.01 -3.50
CA LEU A 113 6.59 7.62 -3.93
C LEU A 113 5.67 7.33 -5.12
N THR A 114 6.14 6.48 -6.04
CA THR A 114 5.31 5.94 -7.13
C THR A 114 4.22 5.03 -6.58
N THR A 115 3.16 4.77 -7.37
CA THR A 115 2.06 3.87 -6.98
C THR A 115 2.55 2.49 -6.55
N GLU A 116 3.50 1.91 -7.28
CA GLU A 116 4.08 0.60 -6.94
C GLU A 116 4.89 0.63 -5.64
N GLN A 117 5.63 1.71 -5.40
CA GLN A 117 6.36 1.89 -4.14
C GLN A 117 5.39 2.04 -2.98
N LYS A 118 4.29 2.78 -3.14
CA LYS A 118 3.25 2.93 -2.11
C LYS A 118 2.59 1.58 -1.78
N ARG A 119 2.23 0.78 -2.80
CA ARG A 119 1.70 -0.59 -2.60
C ARG A 119 2.64 -1.44 -1.77
N MET A 120 3.92 -1.44 -2.15
CA MET A 120 4.96 -2.20 -1.49
C MET A 120 5.14 -1.81 -0.02
N VAL A 121 5.21 -0.51 0.25
CA VAL A 121 5.37 0.05 1.59
C VAL A 121 4.17 -0.27 2.49
N LEU A 122 2.94 -0.16 1.95
CA LEU A 122 1.73 -0.51 2.68
C LEU A 122 1.63 -2.02 2.96
N LYS A 123 2.02 -2.88 2.01
CA LYS A 123 2.10 -4.33 2.24
C LYS A 123 3.08 -4.66 3.37
N LEU A 124 4.27 -4.06 3.37
CA LEU A 124 5.25 -4.23 4.44
C LEU A 124 4.66 -3.82 5.80
N ARG A 125 4.03 -2.64 5.87
CA ARG A 125 3.36 -2.17 7.09
C ARG A 125 2.25 -3.11 7.55
N TYR A 126 1.45 -3.64 6.62
CA TYR A 126 0.42 -4.63 6.93
C TYR A 126 1.04 -5.89 7.56
N PHE A 127 2.09 -6.46 6.96
CA PHE A 127 2.77 -7.62 7.53
C PHE A 127 3.45 -7.31 8.86
N TYR A 128 3.96 -6.09 9.06
CA TYR A 128 4.49 -5.67 10.36
C TYR A 128 3.44 -5.77 11.47
N LEU A 129 2.18 -5.43 11.18
CA LEU A 129 1.09 -5.47 12.16
C LEU A 129 0.51 -6.87 12.39
N VAL A 130 0.53 -7.74 11.37
CA VAL A 130 -0.15 -9.05 11.42
C VAL A 130 0.81 -10.22 11.68
N SER A 131 2.08 -10.09 11.31
CA SER A 131 3.05 -11.18 11.44
C SER A 131 3.57 -11.35 12.86
N ARG A 132 4.09 -12.55 13.16
CA ARG A 132 4.70 -12.86 14.47
C ARG A 132 6.18 -12.46 14.55
N GLY A 133 6.77 -11.99 13.44
CA GLY A 133 8.18 -11.61 13.38
C GLY A 133 9.16 -12.80 13.49
N THR A 134 8.73 -14.03 13.21
CA THR A 134 9.64 -15.19 13.21
C THR A 134 10.47 -15.22 11.93
N ILE A 135 11.73 -15.67 11.99
CA ILE A 135 12.62 -15.71 10.81
C ILE A 135 12.00 -16.45 9.60
N PRO A 136 11.36 -17.63 9.74
CA PRO A 136 10.72 -18.29 8.61
C PRO A 136 9.58 -17.47 8.00
N GLU A 137 8.83 -16.73 8.83
CA GLU A 137 7.74 -15.88 8.37
C GLU A 137 8.27 -14.62 7.69
N MET A 138 9.30 -13.98 8.27
CA MET A 138 9.98 -12.84 7.67
C MET A 138 10.58 -13.20 6.30
N ASN A 139 11.19 -14.38 6.17
CA ASN A 139 11.70 -14.88 4.88
C ASN A 139 10.56 -15.11 3.86
N ARG A 140 9.40 -15.60 4.30
CA ARG A 140 8.23 -15.72 3.41
C ARG A 140 7.73 -14.36 2.95
N VAL A 141 7.65 -13.38 3.85
CA VAL A 141 7.26 -12.00 3.50
C VAL A 141 8.27 -11.39 2.54
N MET A 142 9.56 -11.62 2.78
CA MET A 142 10.64 -11.18 1.91
C MET A 142 10.48 -11.74 0.49
N SER A 143 10.30 -13.05 0.35
CA SER A 143 10.04 -13.68 -0.95
C SER A 143 8.75 -13.20 -1.60
N PHE A 144 7.70 -12.95 -0.81
CA PHE A 144 6.41 -12.47 -1.32
C PHE A 144 6.47 -11.05 -1.89
N ILE A 145 7.22 -10.15 -1.24
CA ILE A 145 7.27 -8.73 -1.63
C ILE A 145 8.39 -8.46 -2.64
N PHE A 146 9.51 -9.16 -2.50
CA PHE A 146 10.74 -8.90 -3.26
C PHE A 146 11.14 -10.01 -4.22
N GLY A 147 10.39 -11.12 -4.28
CA GLY A 147 10.72 -12.27 -5.12
C GLY A 147 10.98 -11.90 -6.58
N ASP A 148 10.14 -11.04 -7.16
CA ASP A 148 10.27 -10.58 -8.55
C ASP A 148 11.47 -9.64 -8.78
N ARG A 149 12.11 -9.16 -7.71
CA ARG A 149 13.21 -8.17 -7.75
C ARG A 149 14.58 -8.76 -7.40
N GLY A 150 14.67 -10.09 -7.27
CA GLY A 150 15.88 -10.79 -6.86
C GLY A 150 15.81 -11.35 -5.43
N GLY A 151 14.81 -10.93 -4.65
CA GLY A 151 14.54 -11.49 -3.33
C GLY A 151 15.54 -11.05 -2.25
N GLY A 152 15.79 -11.96 -1.34
CA GLY A 152 16.65 -11.76 -0.18
C GLY A 152 16.22 -12.65 0.98
N TYR A 153 16.95 -12.55 2.07
CA TYR A 153 16.74 -13.36 3.26
C TYR A 153 17.09 -12.59 4.53
N VAL A 154 16.60 -13.11 5.64
CA VAL A 154 16.72 -12.53 6.97
C VAL A 154 17.57 -13.45 7.83
N ILE A 155 18.57 -12.87 8.49
CA ILE A 155 19.43 -13.54 9.46
C ILE A 155 19.19 -12.95 10.85
N ASP A 156 19.06 -13.82 11.84
CA ASP A 156 19.10 -13.49 13.26
C ASP A 156 20.53 -13.61 13.80
N GLY A 157 21.00 -12.61 14.55
CA GLY A 157 22.27 -12.64 15.27
C GLY A 157 22.24 -13.49 16.55
N LEU A 158 21.05 -13.99 16.95
CA LEU A 158 20.81 -14.77 18.18
C LEU A 158 21.14 -14.03 19.48
N ASP A 159 21.35 -12.71 19.41
CA ASP A 159 21.72 -11.84 20.53
C ASP A 159 20.58 -10.89 20.93
N MET A 160 19.41 -11.02 20.29
CA MET A 160 18.24 -10.15 20.43
C MET A 160 18.53 -8.66 20.18
N SER A 161 19.68 -8.30 19.58
CA SER A 161 20.09 -6.91 19.38
C SER A 161 19.54 -6.36 18.08
N ALA A 162 19.74 -7.05 16.96
CA ALA A 162 19.24 -6.67 15.67
C ALA A 162 19.09 -7.86 14.71
N ILE A 163 18.06 -7.81 13.89
CA ILE A 163 17.89 -8.69 12.74
C ILE A 163 18.53 -8.05 11.52
N THR A 164 19.26 -8.84 10.73
CA THR A 164 19.86 -8.37 9.47
C THR A 164 19.04 -8.86 8.28
N VAL A 165 18.47 -7.92 7.53
CA VAL A 165 17.81 -8.18 6.25
C VAL A 165 18.83 -8.06 5.12
N VAL A 166 19.10 -9.15 4.43
CA VAL A 166 20.02 -9.18 3.28
C VAL A 166 19.19 -9.15 2.01
N PHE A 167 19.38 -8.10 1.21
CA PHE A 167 18.79 -7.99 -0.11
C PHE A 167 19.79 -8.42 -1.18
N ASP A 168 19.34 -9.22 -2.15
CA ASP A 168 20.16 -9.68 -3.29
C ASP A 168 20.11 -8.71 -4.48
N PHE A 169 19.47 -7.56 -4.28
CA PHE A 169 19.40 -6.46 -5.24
C PHE A 169 19.62 -5.13 -4.49
N GLU A 170 19.97 -4.09 -5.24
CA GLU A 170 20.08 -2.73 -4.71
C GLU A 170 18.72 -2.02 -4.77
N PRO A 171 18.05 -1.73 -3.64
CA PRO A 171 16.78 -1.01 -3.65
C PRO A 171 17.00 0.44 -4.09
N ASN A 172 16.03 0.97 -4.83
CA ASN A 172 15.99 2.39 -5.18
C ASN A 172 16.03 3.27 -3.93
N GLU A 173 16.65 4.45 -4.01
CA GLU A 173 16.87 5.40 -2.90
C GLU A 173 15.58 5.71 -2.12
N SER A 174 14.44 5.83 -2.81
CA SER A 174 13.15 6.09 -2.17
C SER A 174 12.70 4.96 -1.24
N ILE A 175 13.01 3.70 -1.56
CA ILE A 175 12.67 2.55 -0.72
C ILE A 175 13.58 2.53 0.51
N ARG A 176 14.87 2.83 0.31
CA ARG A 176 15.85 2.93 1.40
C ARG A 176 15.42 3.98 2.43
N PHE A 177 15.02 5.15 1.96
CA PHE A 177 14.51 6.22 2.81
C PHE A 177 13.28 5.80 3.64
N VAL A 178 12.36 5.03 3.05
CA VAL A 178 11.19 4.53 3.78
C VAL A 178 11.58 3.51 4.86
N PHE A 179 12.53 2.63 4.57
CA PHE A 179 13.05 1.68 5.58
C PHE A 179 13.68 2.40 6.77
N ASP A 180 14.48 3.43 6.49
CA ASP A 180 15.17 4.21 7.51
C ASP A 180 14.17 5.02 8.36
N LYS A 181 13.14 5.62 7.74
CA LYS A 181 12.22 6.52 8.45
C LYS A 181 11.08 5.81 9.21
N TYR A 182 10.50 4.74 8.65
CA TYR A 182 9.23 4.20 9.16
C TYR A 182 9.32 2.80 9.78
N ASN A 183 10.47 2.13 9.70
CA ASN A 183 10.69 0.82 10.33
C ASN A 183 9.55 -0.19 10.04
N ILE A 184 9.24 -0.33 8.76
CA ILE A 184 8.05 -1.05 8.26
C ILE A 184 8.27 -2.56 8.05
N PHE A 185 9.47 -3.08 8.29
CA PHE A 185 9.75 -4.50 8.07
C PHE A 185 9.27 -5.32 9.27
N PRO A 186 8.54 -6.43 9.06
CA PRO A 186 8.02 -7.27 10.14
C PRO A 186 9.15 -7.75 11.04
N ARG A 187 9.13 -7.41 12.34
CA ARG A 187 10.16 -7.82 13.29
C ARG A 187 9.57 -8.02 14.69
N PRO A 188 10.19 -8.86 15.53
CA PRO A 188 9.83 -8.94 16.93
C PRO A 188 9.99 -7.58 17.64
N ALA A 189 9.11 -7.31 18.59
CA ALA A 189 9.21 -6.10 19.41
C ALA A 189 10.53 -6.09 20.18
N GLY A 190 11.20 -4.93 20.21
CA GLY A 190 12.45 -4.73 20.95
C GLY A 190 13.74 -5.11 20.22
N VAL A 191 13.68 -5.77 19.06
CA VAL A 191 14.89 -6.15 18.30
C VAL A 191 15.14 -5.16 17.17
N GLY A 192 16.35 -4.60 17.07
CA GLY A 192 16.73 -3.66 16.01
C GLY A 192 16.65 -4.25 14.59
N MET A 193 16.77 -3.40 13.59
CA MET A 193 16.88 -3.82 12.19
C MET A 193 18.13 -3.22 11.57
N SER A 194 18.89 -4.06 10.87
CA SER A 194 19.96 -3.65 9.96
C SER A 194 19.69 -4.26 8.59
N TYR A 195 20.14 -3.61 7.52
CA TYR A 195 20.07 -4.18 6.18
C TYR A 195 21.44 -4.21 5.51
N LYS A 196 21.66 -5.22 4.68
CA LYS A 196 22.87 -5.39 3.87
C LYS A 196 22.47 -5.68 2.43
N PHE A 197 23.29 -5.22 1.50
CA PHE A 197 23.14 -5.51 0.09
C PHE A 197 24.24 -6.49 -0.31
N ASN A 198 23.85 -7.65 -0.83
CA ASN A 198 24.80 -8.48 -1.53
C ASN A 198 25.14 -7.74 -2.81
N LYS A 199 26.41 -7.31 -2.95
CA LYS A 199 26.91 -6.83 -4.23
C LYS A 199 26.88 -8.01 -5.18
N THR A 200 25.87 -8.07 -6.04
CA THR A 200 25.92 -8.93 -7.21
C THR A 200 27.03 -8.37 -8.08
N SER A 201 28.22 -8.99 -8.02
CA SER A 201 29.33 -8.71 -8.91
C SER A 201 28.80 -8.76 -10.34
N ALA A 202 28.72 -7.59 -10.98
CA ALA A 202 28.73 -7.46 -12.43
C ALA A 202 30.17 -7.57 -12.93
#